data_AF-A0A919E4C8-F1
#
_entry.id   AF-A0A919E4C8-F1
#
_cell.length_a   1.000
_cell.length_b   1.000
_cell.length_c   1.000
_cell.angle_alpha   90.00
_cell.angle_beta   90.00
_cell.angle_gamma   90.00
#
_symmetry.space_group_name_H-M   'P 1'
#
loop_
_entity.id
_entity.type
_entity.pdbx_description
1 polymer ?
#
loop_
_entity_poly.entity_id
_entity_poly.type
_entity_poly.pdbx_seq_one_letter_code
_entity_poly.pdbx_strand_id
1 'polypeptide(L)' 'MAVAELDVSRDEDLSYATRLQASGVPVELALYSAPTTPWTCSPPKPLLSTVYFRAWFRDVRRQFSACQP' A
#
# COMPACT_ATOMS: atom_id res chain seq x y z
N MET A 1 -0.43 0.00 -3.57
CA MET A 1 -0.05 1.13 -2.67
C MET A 1 -0.78 0.93 -1.35
N ALA A 2 -0.14 1.20 -0.21
CA ALA A 2 -0.77 1.10 1.10
C ALA A 2 -0.66 2.43 1.83
N VAL A 3 -1.76 2.83 2.45
CA VAL A 3 -1.86 4.11 3.15
C VAL A 3 -2.38 3.85 4.55
N ALA A 4 -1.76 4.52 5.52
CA ALA A 4 -2.14 4.49 6.92
C ALA A 4 -3.13 5.63 7.21
N GLU A 5 -4.21 5.36 7.93
CA GLU A 5 -5.23 6.38 8.26
C GLU A 5 -4.68 7.59 9.03
N LEU A 6 -3.66 7.37 9.86
CA LEU A 6 -3.01 8.40 10.68
C LEU A 6 -1.63 8.80 10.11
N ASP A 7 -1.37 8.51 8.83
CA ASP A 7 -0.15 8.94 8.16
C ASP A 7 -0.20 10.45 7.88
N VAL A 8 0.88 11.16 8.21
CA VAL A 8 1.03 12.58 7.85
C VAL A 8 1.02 12.75 6.32
N SER A 9 1.51 11.76 5.58
CA SER A 9 1.54 11.74 4.12
C SER A 9 0.26 11.21 3.48
N ARG A 10 -0.76 10.82 4.28
CA ARG A 10 -1.98 10.16 3.78
C ARG A 10 -2.64 10.92 2.63
N ASP A 11 -2.85 12.23 2.81
CA ASP A 11 -3.61 13.00 1.83
C ASP A 11 -2.82 13.19 0.52
N GLU A 12 -1.49 13.29 0.60
CA GLU A 12 -0.62 13.31 -0.60
C GLU A 12 -0.64 11.96 -1.32
N ASP A 13 -0.57 10.86 -0.57
CA ASP A 13 -0.65 9.51 -1.12
C ASP A 13 -1.97 9.26 -1.87
N LEU A 14 -3.10 9.72 -1.29
CA LEU A 14 -4.42 9.67 -1.93
C LEU A 14 -4.49 10.55 -3.19
N SER A 15 -3.94 11.76 -3.11
CA SER A 15 -3.86 12.69 -4.24
C SER A 15 -3.04 12.12 -5.40
N TYR A 16 -1.90 11.49 -5.09
CA TYR A 16 -1.06 10.84 -6.07
C TYR A 16 -1.74 9.63 -6.72
N ALA A 17 -2.35 8.76 -5.93
CA ALA A 17 -3.12 7.62 -6.44
C ALA A 17 -4.24 8.06 -7.38
N THR A 18 -4.96 9.14 -7.03
CA THR A 18 -6.01 9.73 -7.86
C THR A 18 -5.46 10.23 -9.20
N ARG A 19 -4.31 10.92 -9.19
CA ARG A 19 -3.65 11.40 -10.43
C ARG A 19 -3.21 10.26 -11.34
N LEU A 20 -2.71 9.16 -10.76
CA LEU A 20 -2.33 7.97 -11.52
C LEU A 20 -3.56 7.30 -12.16
N GLN A 21 -4.64 7.13 -11.41
CA GLN A 21 -5.90 6.58 -11.93
C GLN A 21 -6.46 7.44 -13.07
N ALA A 22 -6.46 8.77 -12.90
CA ALA A 22 -6.90 9.70 -13.96
C ALA A 22 -6.05 9.60 -15.23
N SER A 23 -4.78 9.23 -15.09
CA SER A 23 -3.85 9.00 -16.22
C SER A 23 -3.99 7.60 -16.85
N GLY A 24 -4.97 6.80 -16.43
CA GLY A 24 -5.19 5.44 -16.92
C GLY A 24 -4.20 4.40 -16.37
N VAL A 25 -3.39 4.77 -15.36
CA VAL A 25 -2.51 3.82 -14.69
C VAL A 25 -3.35 2.98 -13.72
N PRO A 26 -3.31 1.64 -13.81
CA PRO A 26 -4.02 0.79 -12.86
C PRO A 26 -3.39 0.92 -11.47
N VAL A 27 -4.19 1.35 -10.50
CA VAL A 27 -3.76 1.55 -9.10
C VAL A 27 -4.61 0.67 -8.18
N GLU A 28 -3.95 -0.20 -7.42
CA GLU A 28 -4.54 -0.89 -6.26
C GLU A 28 -4.10 -0.15 -4.99
N LEU A 29 -5.06 0.43 -4.26
CA LEU A 29 -4.82 1.21 -3.05
C LEU A 29 -5.55 0.55 -1.86
N ALA A 30 -4.80 0.24 -0.80
CA ALA A 30 -5.34 -0.28 0.45
C ALA A 30 -5.14 0.73 1.58
N LEU A 31 -6.25 1.20 2.16
CA LEU A 31 -6.26 2.05 3.35
C LEU A 31 -6.41 1.16 4.60
N TYR A 32 -5.54 1.34 5.58
CA TYR A 32 -5.59 0.58 6.83
C TYR A 32 -5.92 1.50 8.00
N SER A 33 -6.91 1.11 8.80
CA SER A 33 -7.43 1.91 9.91
C SER A 33 -6.54 1.86 11.16
N ALA A 34 -6.30 3.03 11.76
CA ALA A 34 -5.53 3.25 12.99
C ALA A 34 -4.00 3.00 13.07
N PRO A 35 -3.20 2.92 11.99
CA PRO A 35 -1.74 2.91 12.09
C PRO A 35 -1.15 4.30 11.92
N THR A 36 -0.16 4.64 12.76
CA THR A 36 0.75 5.78 12.59
C THR A 36 2.02 5.35 11.85
N THR A 37 2.63 6.22 11.06
CA THR A 37 3.90 5.98 10.36
C THR A 37 5.09 6.05 11.32
N PRO A 38 6.15 5.22 11.15
CA PRO A 38 6.26 4.03 10.31
C PRO A 38 5.87 2.74 11.08
N TRP A 39 4.59 2.37 10.99
CA TRP A 39 4.06 1.04 11.37
C TRP A 39 4.81 -0.18 10.81
N THR A 40 5.62 -0.01 9.76
CA THR A 40 6.45 -1.07 9.17
C THR A 40 7.82 -1.21 9.85
N CYS A 41 8.34 -0.15 10.49
CA CYS A 41 9.64 -0.17 11.18
C CYS A 41 9.53 -0.59 12.65
N SER A 42 8.36 -0.42 13.27
CA SER A 42 8.12 -0.81 14.66
C SER A 42 6.64 -1.18 14.83
N PRO A 43 6.22 -2.37 14.36
CA PRO A 43 4.80 -2.72 14.34
C PRO A 43 4.27 -2.89 15.77
N PRO A 44 3.32 -2.04 16.23
CA PRO A 44 2.70 -2.24 17.54
C PRO A 44 1.70 -3.40 17.52
N LYS A 45 1.31 -3.88 16.33
CA LYS A 45 0.30 -4.92 16.12
C LYS A 45 0.74 -5.90 15.02
N PRO A 46 1.16 -7.14 15.36
CA PRO A 46 1.73 -8.10 14.40
C PRO A 46 0.74 -8.55 13.30
N LEU A 47 -0.56 -8.41 13.54
CA LEU A 47 -1.59 -8.77 12.56
C LEU A 47 -1.65 -7.81 11.35
N LEU A 48 -1.59 -6.49 11.58
CA LEU A 48 -1.70 -5.50 10.51
C LEU A 48 -0.48 -5.54 9.59
N SER A 49 0.73 -5.66 10.16
CA SER A 49 1.95 -5.81 9.36
C SER A 49 1.95 -7.10 8.56
N THR A 50 1.47 -8.21 9.12
CA THR A 50 1.36 -9.49 8.39
C THR A 50 0.40 -9.41 7.21
N VAL A 51 -0.77 -8.79 7.38
CA VAL A 51 -1.73 -8.59 6.28
C VAL A 51 -1.12 -7.71 5.18
N TYR A 52 -0.48 -6.61 5.57
CA TYR A 52 0.21 -5.72 4.65
C TYR A 52 1.30 -6.45 3.84
N PHE A 53 2.22 -7.14 4.51
CA PHE A 53 3.31 -7.85 3.84
C PHE A 53 2.78 -8.95 2.92
N ARG A 54 1.75 -9.69 3.31
CA ARG A 54 1.12 -10.71 2.44
C ARG A 54 0.53 -10.10 1.17
N ALA A 55 -0.20 -9.00 1.30
CA ALA A 55 -0.76 -8.29 0.15
C ALA A 55 0.36 -7.78 -0.77
N TRP A 56 1.38 -7.15 -0.20
CA TRP A 56 2.52 -6.65 -0.96
C TRP A 56 3.28 -7.75 -1.71
N PHE A 57 3.61 -8.88 -1.06
CA PHE A 57 4.29 -9.99 -1.73
C PHE A 57 3.45 -10.60 -2.85
N ARG A 58 2.12 -10.65 -2.69
CA ARG A 58 1.21 -11.11 -3.74
C ARG A 58 1.26 -10.17 -4.95
N ASP A 59 1.24 -8.87 -4.72
CA ASP A 59 1.23 -7.87 -5.79
C ASP A 59 2.57 -7.85 -6.55
N VAL A 60 3.69 -7.93 -5.81
CA VAL A 60 5.03 -8.10 -6.39
C VAL A 60 5.07 -9.36 -7.25
N ARG A 61 4.62 -10.51 -6.73
CA ARG A 61 4.55 -11.75 -7.53
C ARG A 61 3.74 -11.57 -8.80
N ARG A 62 2.56 -10.95 -8.75
CA ARG A 62 1.75 -10.70 -9.96
C ARG A 62 2.49 -9.86 -10.99
N GLN A 63 3.12 -8.78 -10.56
CA GLN A 63 3.83 -7.86 -11.47
C GLN A 63 5.04 -8.52 -12.13
N PHE A 64 5.81 -9.31 -11.38
CA PHE A 64 7.05 -9.91 -11.88
C PHE A 64 6.86 -11.32 -12.48
N SER A 65 5.77 -12.03 -12.17
CA SER A 65 5.41 -13.29 -12.84
C SER A 65 4.73 -13.08 -14.20
N ALA A 66 4.04 -11.95 -14.40
CA ALA A 66 3.45 -11.60 -15.69
C ALA A 66 4.51 -11.18 -16.76
N CYS A 67 5.75 -10.94 -16.34
CA CYS A 67 6.87 -10.53 -17.19
C CYS A 67 7.89 -11.65 -17.44
N GLN A 68 7.60 -12.90 -17.07
CA GLN A 68 8.44 -14.03 -17.46
C GLN A 68 8.08 -14.49 -18.89
N PRO A 69 9.05 -14.57 -19.83
CA PRO A 69 8.82 -15.08 -21.17
C PRO A 69 8.42 -16.56 -21.19
#